data_AF-A0A1N6N288-F1
#
_entry.id   AF-A0A1N6N288-F1
#
_cell.length_a   1.000
_cell.length_b   1.000
_cell.length_c   1.000
_cell.angle_alpha   90.00
_cell.angle_beta   90.00
_cell.angle_gamma   90.00
#
_symmetry.space_group_name_H-M   'P 1'
#
loop_
_entity.id
_entity.type
_entity.pdbx_description
1 polymer ?
#
loop_
_entity_poly.entity_id
_entity_poly.type
_entity_poly.pdbx_seq_one_letter_code
_entity_poly.pdbx_strand_id
1 'polypeptide(L)'
;MLDQNYSIAEAARAMNISQSAMGRWVHQLKLKRQGQSPRASPITPEQIEIRELKKKLQRLEMENDVLKKASALLMSDYLNSSR
;
A
#
# COMPACT_ATOMS: atom_id res chain seq x y z
N MET A 1 4.75 -26.47 14.13
CA MET A 1 5.12 -25.41 15.10
C MET A 1 4.88 -24.06 14.42
N LEU A 2 5.19 -22.90 15.02
CA LEU A 2 5.68 -21.78 14.21
C LEU A 2 7.10 -22.22 13.89
N ASP A 3 7.31 -22.79 12.70
CA ASP A 3 8.43 -23.70 12.41
C ASP A 3 9.81 -23.02 12.43
N GLN A 4 9.90 -21.75 12.80
CA GLN A 4 11.15 -21.03 13.01
C GLN A 4 10.96 -20.11 14.22
N ASN A 5 11.83 -20.25 15.22
CA ASN A 5 11.79 -19.67 16.56
C ASN A 5 11.95 -18.12 16.60
N TYR A 6 11.48 -17.40 15.57
CA TYR A 6 11.60 -15.95 15.48
C TYR A 6 10.72 -15.25 16.51
N SER A 7 11.30 -14.30 17.22
CA SER A 7 10.54 -13.44 18.12
C SER A 7 9.65 -12.48 17.33
N ILE A 8 8.49 -12.11 17.88
CA ILE A 8 7.58 -11.10 17.29
C ILE A 8 8.34 -9.78 17.04
N ALA A 9 9.30 -9.45 17.90
CA ALA A 9 10.16 -8.28 17.79
C ALA A 9 11.11 -8.33 16.58
N GLU A 10 11.63 -9.50 16.26
CA GLU A 10 12.52 -9.71 15.12
C GLU A 10 11.75 -9.73 13.80
N ALA A 11 10.59 -10.39 13.77
CA ALA A 11 9.70 -10.36 12.62
C ALA A 11 9.17 -8.94 12.33
N ALA A 12 8.84 -8.17 13.37
CA ALA A 12 8.42 -6.78 13.24
C ALA A 12 9.52 -5.89 12.64
N ARG A 13 10.76 -6.05 13.11
CA ARG A 13 11.92 -5.34 12.57
C ARG A 13 12.23 -5.72 11.12
N ALA A 14 12.18 -7.02 10.80
CA ALA A 14 12.43 -7.52 9.44
C ALA A 14 11.39 -7.01 8.42
N MET A 15 10.14 -6.80 8.86
CA MET A 15 9.06 -6.28 8.01
C MET A 15 8.84 -4.77 8.15
N ASN A 16 9.69 -4.07 8.90
CA ASN A 16 9.59 -2.64 9.21
C ASN A 16 8.18 -2.21 9.68
N ILE A 17 7.56 -3.01 10.53
CA ILE A 17 6.25 -2.72 11.15
C ILE A 17 6.37 -2.71 12.67
N SER A 18 5.36 -2.14 13.35
CA SER A 18 5.34 -2.15 14.81
C SER A 18 5.18 -3.56 15.38
N GLN A 19 5.77 -3.81 16.55
CA GLN A 19 5.66 -5.10 17.23
C GLN A 19 4.21 -5.47 17.57
N SER A 20 3.37 -4.48 17.85
CA SER A 20 1.94 -4.66 18.11
C SER A 20 1.15 -5.04 16.85
N ALA A 21 1.52 -4.53 15.67
CA ALA A 21 0.95 -4.99 14.40
C ALA A 21 1.33 -6.43 14.10
N MET A 22 2.62 -6.77 14.28
CA MET A 22 3.10 -8.14 14.12
C MET A 22 2.41 -9.12 15.10
N GLY A 23 2.21 -8.71 16.35
CA GLY A 23 1.50 -9.52 17.35
C GLY A 23 0.04 -9.80 16.97
N ARG A 24 -0.69 -8.81 16.45
CA ARG A 24 -2.06 -8.98 15.94
C ARG A 24 -2.11 -9.95 14.76
N TRP A 25 -1.16 -9.85 13.84
CA TRP A 25 -1.09 -10.76 12.68
C TRP A 25 -0.78 -12.20 13.08
N VAL A 26 0.12 -12.40 14.05
CA VAL A 26 0.41 -13.73 14.61
C VAL A 26 -0.82 -14.31 15.30
N HIS A 27 -1.57 -13.51 16.05
CA HIS A 27 -2.81 -13.95 16.70
C HIS A 27 -3.89 -14.33 15.66
N GLN A 28 -4.08 -13.50 14.64
CA GLN A 28 -5.01 -13.79 13.54
C GLN A 28 -4.63 -15.05 12.76
N LEU A 29 -3.32 -15.28 12.56
CA LEU A 29 -2.79 -16.49 11.93
C LEU A 29 -3.05 -17.74 12.79
N LYS A 30 -2.89 -17.63 14.12
CA LYS A 30 -3.20 -18.73 15.06
C LYS A 30 -4.68 -19.09 15.05
N LEU A 31 -5.57 -18.11 15.04
CA LEU A 31 -7.02 -18.33 14.96
C LEU A 31 -7.39 -19.05 13.65
N LYS A 32 -6.85 -18.62 12.52
CA LYS A 32 -7.04 -19.31 11.22
C LYS A 32 -6.55 -20.76 11.24
N ARG A 33 -5.41 -21.04 11.90
CA ARG A 33 -4.85 -22.40 12.03
C ARG A 33 -5.69 -23.31 12.93
N GLN A 34 -6.42 -22.76 13.90
CA GLN A 34 -7.32 -23.51 14.77
C GLN A 34 -8.68 -23.80 14.12
N GLY A 35 -8.83 -23.59 12.81
CA GLY A 35 -10.09 -23.82 12.10
C GLY A 35 -11.18 -22.80 12.43
N GLN A 36 -10.89 -21.81 13.28
CA GLN A 36 -11.73 -20.64 13.46
C GLN A 36 -11.53 -19.73 12.24
N SER A 37 -12.35 -19.96 11.23
CA SER A 37 -12.46 -18.99 10.14
C SER A 37 -12.92 -17.67 10.77
N PRO A 38 -12.20 -16.54 10.57
CA PRO A 38 -12.81 -15.25 10.87
C PRO A 38 -14.08 -15.23 10.02
N ARG A 39 -15.27 -15.23 10.65
CA ARG A 39 -16.57 -15.07 9.97
C ARG A 39 -16.33 -14.05 8.88
N ALA A 40 -16.37 -14.52 7.63
CA ALA A 40 -15.73 -13.90 6.47
C ALA A 40 -15.71 -12.39 6.64
N SER A 41 -14.54 -11.76 6.78
CA SER A 41 -14.54 -10.31 6.76
C SER A 41 -15.08 -9.91 5.39
N PRO A 42 -16.27 -9.28 5.29
CA PRO A 42 -16.58 -8.49 4.11
C PRO A 42 -15.38 -7.57 3.91
N ILE A 43 -14.99 -7.25 2.67
CA ILE A 43 -13.81 -6.41 2.36
C ILE A 43 -13.63 -5.41 3.49
N THR A 44 -12.56 -5.56 4.26
CA THR A 44 -12.42 -4.78 5.49
C THR A 44 -12.47 -3.30 5.10
N PRO A 45 -13.08 -2.41 5.89
CA PRO A 45 -13.19 -0.99 5.54
C PRO A 45 -11.82 -0.40 5.19
N GLU A 46 -10.76 -0.84 5.87
CA GLU A 46 -9.36 -0.52 5.56
C GLU A 46 -8.95 -0.95 4.14
N GLN A 47 -9.34 -2.15 3.68
CA GLN A 47 -9.05 -2.61 2.31
C GLN A 47 -9.86 -1.84 1.24
N ILE A 48 -11.07 -1.40 1.57
CA ILE A 48 -11.87 -0.54 0.67
C ILE A 48 -11.16 0.81 0.54
N GLU A 49 -10.78 1.42 1.65
CA GLU A 49 -10.07 2.70 1.67
C GLU A 49 -8.72 2.61 0.96
N ILE A 50 -7.93 1.56 1.20
CA ILE A 50 -6.68 1.30 0.46
C ILE A 50 -6.95 1.23 -1.05
N ARG A 51 -8.03 0.57 -1.48
CA ARG A 51 -8.39 0.47 -2.90
C ARG A 51 -8.78 1.84 -3.47
N GLU A 52 -9.55 2.63 -2.75
CA GLU A 52 -9.95 3.97 -3.17
C GLU A 52 -8.76 4.93 -3.24
N LEU A 53 -7.90 4.91 -2.23
CA LEU A 53 -6.67 5.71 -2.20
C LEU A 53 -5.74 5.36 -3.36
N LYS A 54 -5.56 4.07 -3.66
CA LYS A 54 -4.78 3.63 -4.84
C LYS A 54 -5.35 4.15 -6.14
N LYS A 55 -6.68 4.14 -6.31
CA LYS A 55 -7.33 4.71 -7.50
C LYS A 55 -7.14 6.22 -7.60
N LYS A 56 -7.27 6.96 -6.49
CA LYS A 56 -7.05 8.41 -6.45
C LYS A 56 -5.60 8.75 -6.79
N LEU A 57 -4.64 8.01 -6.22
CA LEU A 57 -3.23 8.19 -6.47
C LEU A 57 -2.89 7.98 -7.95
N GLN A 58 -3.39 6.89 -8.56
CA GLN A 58 -3.22 6.64 -9.99
C GLN A 58 -3.80 7.77 -10.86
N ARG A 59 -4.97 8.31 -10.51
CA ARG A 59 -5.55 9.46 -11.21
C ARG A 59 -4.66 10.70 -11.11
N LEU A 60 -4.19 11.03 -9.91
CA LEU A 60 -3.31 12.18 -9.69
C LEU A 60 -1.98 12.05 -10.44
N GLU A 61 -1.40 10.85 -10.47
CA GLU A 61 -0.19 10.58 -11.24
C GLU A 61 -0.39 10.81 -12.74
N MET A 62 -1.52 10.35 -13.29
CA MET A 62 -1.86 10.60 -14.70
C MET A 62 -2.07 12.09 -15.00
N GLU A 63 -2.79 12.81 -14.14
CA GLU A 63 -3.00 14.25 -14.29
C GLU A 63 -1.67 15.02 -14.21
N ASN A 64 -0.78 14.63 -13.30
CA ASN A 64 0.55 15.23 -13.18
C ASN A 64 1.41 14.98 -14.43
N ASP A 65 1.36 13.78 -15.00
CA ASP A 65 2.06 13.44 -16.24
C ASP A 65 1.55 14.26 -17.43
N VAL A 66 0.23 14.42 -17.56
CA VAL A 66 -0.37 15.29 -18.58
C VAL A 66 0.08 16.75 -18.41
N LEU A 67 0.06 17.27 -17.18
CA LEU A 67 0.51 18.63 -16.90
C LEU A 67 2.00 18.82 -17.25
N LYS A 68 2.86 17.88 -16.86
CA LYS A 68 4.29 17.91 -17.21
C LYS A 68 4.50 17.93 -18.72
N LYS A 69 3.77 17.10 -19.47
CA LYS A 69 3.82 17.06 -20.94
C LYS A 69 3.35 18.38 -21.55
N ALA A 70 2.25 18.94 -21.07
CA ALA A 70 1.74 20.23 -21.54
C ALA A 70 2.75 21.36 -21.27
N SER A 71 3.32 21.43 -20.07
CA SER A 71 4.37 22.40 -19.74
C SER A 71 5.59 22.25 -20.63
N ALA A 72 6.04 21.02 -20.89
CA ALA A 72 7.17 20.76 -21.79
C ALA A 72 6.89 21.22 -23.23
N LEU A 73 5.69 20.97 -23.75
CA LEU A 73 5.27 21.43 -25.07
C LEU A 73 5.25 22.96 -25.15
N LEU A 74 4.61 23.64 -24.19
CA LEU A 74 4.55 25.11 -24.15
C LEU A 74 5.94 25.74 -24.08
N MET A 75 6.85 25.17 -23.29
CA MET A 75 8.25 25.64 -23.23
C MET A 75 8.97 25.45 -24.57
N SER A 76 8.74 24.32 -25.26
CA SER A 76 9.29 24.09 -26.60
C SER A 76 8.75 25.09 -27.62
N ASP A 77 7.46 25.39 -27.60
CA ASP A 77 6.82 26.34 -28.53
C ASP A 77 7.33 27.77 -28.31
N TYR A 78 7.54 28.17 -27.04
CA TYR A 78 8.16 29.45 -26.71
C TYR A 78 9.59 29.56 -27.27
N LEU A 79 10.41 28.53 -27.08
CA LEU A 79 11.79 28.51 -27.58
C LEU A 79 11.86 28.50 -29.11
N ASN A 80 10.91 27.84 -29.78
CA ASN A 80 10.85 27.77 -31.25
C ASN A 80 10.34 29.07 -31.88
N SER A 81 9.41 29.77 -31.23
CA SER A 81 8.86 31.05 -31.72
C SER A 81 9.74 32.27 -31.43
N SER A 82 10.70 32.15 -30.51
CA SER A 82 11.66 33.20 -30.17
C SER A 82 12.97 33.17 -30.98
N ARG A 83 13.07 32.28 -31.98
CA ARG A 83 14.19 32.21 -32.95
C ARG A 83 13.79 32.83 -34.28
#